data_AF-A0A369HL71-F1
#
_entry.id   AF-A0A369HL71-F1
#
_cell.length_a   1.000
_cell.length_b   1.000
_cell.length_c   1.000
_cell.angle_alpha   90.00
_cell.angle_beta   90.00
_cell.angle_gamma   90.00
#
_symmetry.space_group_name_H-M   'P 1'
#
loop_
_entity.id
_entity.type
_entity.pdbx_description
1 polymer ?
#
loop_
_entity_poly.entity_id
_entity_poly.type
_entity_poly.pdbx_seq_one_letter_code
_entity_poly.pdbx_strand_id
1 'polypeptide(L)'
;MRLVRVALSLAVLLPVRADDWQTMECMTYVDHDLRELVPQFLKNASLCASAKQGMGTVMCAEKQIAQDKRALFSPLIETIEAWEQYFLLDLNSAFLRYSDARPKVDLGQRTAYDRLLNIWDVTGQLCFYTNEPDLADRIHPQKAGLLTLFYQTDNVRHHGQFVNQDTRETRRNLRSPSLKTGGQHWSFDGRVACSAGLQAERERQVNALREMVQRTTEETYTEVKGRRFGFHYKTHFSTDIFIQAVITGWGEKYSCARGLDCSYVMERGSVYLPANTNSYLRQLYFLLEKGYNVCVIFRDTTYQLNDKYYVAATAPILV
;
A
#
# COMPACT_ATOMS: atom_id res chain seq x y z
N MET A 1 -10.48 -5.66 -56.04
CA MET A 1 -10.45 -6.77 -55.05
C MET A 1 -9.14 -6.61 -54.29
N ARG A 2 -9.03 -6.31 -53.00
CA ARG A 2 -9.84 -6.64 -51.83
C ARG A 2 -9.89 -5.44 -50.87
N LEU A 3 -11.11 -5.04 -50.53
CA LEU A 3 -11.46 -4.34 -49.30
C LEU A 3 -11.42 -5.33 -48.11
N VAL A 4 -11.44 -4.77 -46.90
CA VAL A 4 -11.75 -5.41 -45.61
C VAL A 4 -10.54 -5.98 -44.85
N ARG A 5 -9.92 -5.11 -44.03
CA ARG A 5 -9.47 -5.44 -42.65
C ARG A 5 -9.58 -4.18 -41.78
N VAL A 6 -10.82 -3.77 -41.52
CA VAL A 6 -11.20 -2.93 -40.38
C VAL A 6 -12.18 -3.78 -39.59
N ALA A 7 -11.73 -4.39 -38.49
CA ALA A 7 -12.56 -4.94 -37.41
C ALA A 7 -11.68 -5.72 -36.44
N LEU A 8 -11.12 -5.06 -35.43
CA LEU A 8 -10.75 -5.63 -34.13
C LEU A 8 -10.19 -4.51 -33.23
N SER A 9 -11.05 -3.55 -32.88
CA SER A 9 -10.70 -2.49 -31.92
C SER A 9 -11.91 -2.11 -31.06
N LEU A 10 -12.68 -3.11 -30.63
CA LEU A 10 -13.94 -2.91 -29.89
C LEU A 10 -14.25 -4.07 -28.92
N ALA A 11 -13.21 -4.68 -28.33
CA ALA A 11 -13.38 -5.78 -27.39
C ALA A 11 -12.46 -5.70 -26.16
N VAL A 12 -12.19 -4.49 -25.63
CA VAL A 12 -11.73 -4.31 -24.24
C VAL A 12 -12.24 -2.96 -23.69
N LEU A 13 -13.56 -2.80 -23.68
CA LEU A 13 -14.21 -1.93 -22.68
C LEU A 13 -14.93 -2.86 -21.72
N LEU A 14 -14.13 -3.60 -20.95
CA LEU A 14 -14.63 -4.31 -19.79
C LEU A 14 -15.01 -3.24 -18.75
N PRO A 15 -16.16 -3.37 -18.07
CA PRO A 15 -16.41 -2.54 -16.90
C PRO A 15 -15.26 -2.80 -15.91
N VAL A 16 -14.60 -1.72 -15.48
CA VAL A 16 -13.53 -1.72 -14.47
C VAL A 16 -14.05 -2.47 -13.25
N ARG A 17 -13.68 -3.75 -13.13
CA ARG A 17 -14.00 -4.58 -11.98
C ARG A 17 -13.00 -4.23 -10.89
N ALA A 18 -13.37 -3.24 -10.08
CA ALA A 18 -12.71 -2.90 -8.84
C ALA A 18 -12.87 -4.04 -7.82
N ASP A 19 -11.92 -4.98 -7.83
CA ASP A 19 -11.56 -5.82 -6.68
C ASP A 19 -10.01 -6.00 -6.72
N ASP A 20 -9.32 -4.85 -6.70
CA ASP A 20 -7.88 -4.54 -6.52
C ASP A 20 -6.82 -5.61 -6.85
N TRP A 21 -6.60 -5.81 -8.15
CA TRP A 21 -5.61 -6.73 -8.76
C TRP A 21 -4.18 -6.19 -8.65
N GLN A 22 -3.69 -5.95 -7.42
CA GLN A 22 -2.30 -5.57 -7.20
C GLN A 22 -1.37 -6.69 -7.68
N THR A 23 -0.69 -6.46 -8.80
CA THR A 23 0.34 -7.38 -9.29
C THR A 23 1.66 -6.97 -8.67
N MET A 24 2.38 -7.94 -8.14
CA MET A 24 3.64 -7.70 -7.44
C MET A 24 4.80 -8.47 -8.06
N GLU A 25 5.95 -7.84 -8.05
CA GLU A 25 7.22 -8.44 -8.42
C GLU A 25 8.24 -8.23 -7.30
N CYS A 26 9.14 -9.19 -7.13
CA CYS A 26 10.22 -9.11 -6.15
C CYS A 26 11.53 -9.53 -6.80
N MET A 27 12.51 -8.63 -6.81
CA MET A 27 13.91 -8.99 -7.04
C MET A 27 14.48 -9.57 -5.75
N THR A 28 15.27 -10.64 -5.84
CA THR A 28 15.81 -11.31 -4.64
C THR A 28 17.28 -11.65 -4.80
N TYR A 29 18.00 -11.74 -3.68
CA TYR A 29 19.41 -12.17 -3.64
C TYR A 29 19.63 -13.61 -4.08
N VAL A 30 18.59 -14.44 -4.20
CA VAL A 30 18.74 -15.83 -4.65
C VAL A 30 19.24 -15.86 -6.09
N ASP A 31 18.83 -14.89 -6.89
CA ASP A 31 19.35 -14.66 -8.23
C ASP A 31 20.78 -14.08 -8.14
N HIS A 32 21.74 -14.78 -8.73
CA HIS A 32 23.15 -14.42 -8.70
C HIS A 32 23.43 -13.10 -9.42
N ASP A 33 22.80 -12.87 -10.56
CA ASP A 33 23.00 -11.67 -11.35
C ASP A 33 22.40 -10.45 -10.64
N LEU A 34 21.17 -10.59 -10.10
CA LEU A 34 20.52 -9.49 -9.37
C LEU A 34 21.24 -9.14 -8.07
N ARG A 35 21.85 -10.12 -7.40
CA ARG A 35 22.65 -9.91 -6.17
C ARG A 35 23.70 -8.82 -6.33
N GLU A 36 24.40 -8.82 -7.46
CA GLU A 36 25.49 -7.88 -7.74
C GLU A 36 25.00 -6.62 -8.45
N LEU A 37 24.02 -6.76 -9.35
CA LEU A 37 23.57 -5.66 -10.21
C LEU A 37 22.59 -4.71 -9.52
N VAL A 38 21.70 -5.20 -8.65
CA VAL A 38 20.72 -4.33 -7.95
C VAL A 38 21.41 -3.27 -7.10
N PRO A 39 22.43 -3.59 -6.26
CA PRO A 39 23.18 -2.57 -5.55
C PRO A 39 23.84 -1.54 -6.45
N GLN A 40 24.37 -1.96 -7.60
CA GLN A 40 25.01 -1.06 -8.56
C GLN A 40 23.98 -0.12 -9.18
N PHE A 41 22.84 -0.65 -9.64
CA PHE A 41 21.74 0.15 -10.17
C PHE A 41 21.25 1.19 -9.16
N LEU A 42 21.00 0.78 -7.90
CA LEU A 42 20.53 1.70 -6.86
C LEU A 42 21.56 2.78 -6.50
N LYS A 43 22.85 2.45 -6.46
CA LYS A 43 23.94 3.44 -6.28
C LYS A 43 23.99 4.42 -7.44
N ASN A 44 23.90 3.94 -8.68
CA ASN A 44 23.89 4.78 -9.87
C ASN A 44 22.67 5.69 -9.92
N ALA A 45 21.49 5.18 -9.54
CA ALA A 45 20.26 5.95 -9.42
C ALA A 45 20.36 7.02 -8.34
N SER A 46 20.97 6.71 -7.19
CA SER A 46 21.25 7.70 -6.13
C SER A 46 22.16 8.84 -6.62
N LEU A 47 23.24 8.50 -7.33
CA LEU A 47 24.13 9.50 -7.95
C LEU A 47 23.39 10.36 -8.98
N CYS A 48 22.58 9.73 -9.84
CA CYS A 48 21.77 10.42 -10.84
C CYS A 48 20.74 11.36 -10.21
N ALA A 49 20.04 10.92 -9.16
CA ALA A 49 19.07 11.73 -8.40
C ALA A 49 19.72 12.92 -7.70
N SER A 50 20.96 12.75 -7.24
CA SER A 50 21.72 13.81 -6.58
C SER A 50 22.25 14.85 -7.59
N ALA A 51 22.61 14.42 -8.79
CA ALA A 51 23.12 15.29 -9.84
C ALA A 51 22.01 16.01 -10.63
N LYS A 52 20.82 15.41 -10.72
CA LYS A 52 19.66 15.96 -11.42
C LYS A 52 18.44 15.94 -10.49
N GLN A 53 17.92 17.12 -10.17
CA GLN A 53 16.61 17.23 -9.54
C GLN A 53 15.53 17.05 -10.62
N GLY A 54 14.92 15.87 -10.69
CA GLY A 54 13.76 15.64 -11.56
C GLY A 54 13.67 14.25 -12.22
N MET A 55 12.74 14.15 -13.16
CA MET A 55 12.43 12.95 -13.95
C MET A 55 13.65 12.42 -14.73
N GLY A 56 13.65 11.11 -15.02
CA GLY A 56 14.70 10.45 -15.81
C GLY A 56 15.90 9.98 -14.99
N THR A 57 15.75 9.88 -13.66
CA THR A 57 16.76 9.30 -12.77
C THR A 57 17.04 7.84 -13.11
N VAL A 58 16.00 7.03 -13.33
CA VAL A 58 16.13 5.60 -13.67
C VAL A 58 16.78 5.39 -15.05
N MET A 59 16.45 6.22 -16.05
CA MET A 59 17.13 6.20 -17.36
C MET A 59 18.62 6.53 -17.24
N CYS A 60 18.98 7.47 -16.37
CA CYS A 60 20.38 7.82 -16.11
C CYS A 60 21.14 6.64 -15.49
N ALA A 61 20.50 5.92 -14.56
CA ALA A 61 21.07 4.73 -13.94
C ALA A 61 21.17 3.55 -14.92
N GLU A 62 20.15 3.32 -15.76
CA GLU A 62 20.12 2.26 -16.76
C GLU A 62 21.28 2.36 -17.76
N LYS A 63 21.62 3.58 -18.19
CA LYS A 63 22.75 3.82 -19.11
C LYS A 63 24.09 3.33 -18.56
N GLN A 64 24.20 3.19 -17.25
CA GLN A 64 25.40 2.70 -16.57
C GLN A 64 25.42 1.18 -16.41
N ILE A 65 24.32 0.48 -16.74
CA ILE A 65 24.24 -0.98 -16.80
C ILE A 65 24.74 -1.48 -18.16
N ALA A 66 25.51 -2.57 -18.14
CA ALA A 66 25.95 -3.28 -19.33
C ALA A 66 24.75 -3.67 -20.22
N GLN A 67 24.89 -3.50 -21.54
CA GLN A 67 23.76 -3.59 -22.47
C GLN A 67 23.04 -4.95 -22.43
N ASP A 68 23.78 -6.04 -22.24
CA ASP A 68 23.28 -7.41 -22.11
C ASP A 68 22.50 -7.67 -20.81
N LYS A 69 22.67 -6.81 -19.79
CA LYS A 69 22.02 -6.92 -18.48
C LYS A 69 20.85 -5.96 -18.28
N ARG A 70 20.62 -5.03 -19.20
CA ARG A 70 19.52 -4.04 -19.08
C ARG A 70 18.13 -4.68 -19.02
N ALA A 71 17.92 -5.75 -19.78
CA ALA A 71 16.65 -6.47 -19.81
C ALA A 71 16.20 -7.00 -18.43
N LEU A 72 17.15 -7.26 -17.51
CA LEU A 72 16.85 -7.68 -16.14
C LEU A 72 16.18 -6.57 -15.31
N PHE A 73 16.36 -5.31 -15.70
CA PHE A 73 15.83 -4.14 -14.99
C PHE A 73 14.65 -3.49 -15.72
N SER A 74 14.34 -3.89 -16.95
CA SER A 74 13.23 -3.32 -17.74
C SER A 74 11.91 -3.28 -16.96
N PRO A 75 11.45 -4.37 -16.30
CA PRO A 75 10.20 -4.32 -15.53
C PRO A 75 10.21 -3.26 -14.42
N LEU A 76 11.32 -3.14 -13.69
CA LEU A 76 11.48 -2.15 -12.61
C LEU A 76 11.52 -0.73 -13.17
N ILE A 77 12.29 -0.49 -14.23
CA ILE A 77 12.46 0.84 -14.83
C ILE A 77 11.13 1.31 -15.42
N GLU A 78 10.50 0.48 -16.26
CA GLU A 78 9.22 0.80 -16.89
C GLU A 78 8.13 1.09 -15.85
N THR A 79 8.10 0.31 -14.77
CA THR A 79 7.15 0.53 -13.67
C THR A 79 7.40 1.85 -12.96
N ILE A 80 8.65 2.17 -12.60
CA ILE A 80 8.99 3.44 -11.95
C ILE A 80 8.60 4.59 -12.87
N GLU A 81 8.95 4.54 -14.16
CA GLU A 81 8.63 5.59 -15.12
C GLU A 81 7.12 5.79 -15.26
N ALA A 82 6.35 4.71 -15.37
CA ALA A 82 4.89 4.78 -15.45
C ALA A 82 4.27 5.45 -14.21
N TRP A 83 4.75 5.09 -13.02
CA TRP A 83 4.28 5.68 -11.76
C TRP A 83 4.71 7.15 -11.62
N GLU A 84 5.96 7.48 -11.94
CA GLU A 84 6.46 8.86 -11.92
C GLU A 84 5.68 9.76 -12.91
N GLN A 85 5.35 9.23 -14.10
CA GLN A 85 4.54 9.93 -15.10
C GLN A 85 3.11 10.17 -14.60
N TYR A 86 2.48 9.17 -13.98
CA TYR A 86 1.12 9.32 -13.45
C TYR A 86 1.03 10.39 -12.36
N PHE A 87 1.95 10.36 -11.38
CA PHE A 87 1.96 11.31 -10.28
C PHE A 87 2.58 12.68 -10.64
N LEU A 88 3.13 12.80 -11.86
CA LEU A 88 3.88 13.97 -12.36
C LEU A 88 4.95 14.41 -11.36
N LEU A 89 5.69 13.43 -10.84
CA LEU A 89 6.68 13.59 -9.78
C LEU A 89 7.66 12.43 -9.81
N ASP A 90 8.96 12.70 -9.77
CA ASP A 90 9.96 11.63 -9.66
C ASP A 90 9.99 11.04 -8.24
N LEU A 91 10.43 9.79 -8.14
CA LEU A 91 10.44 9.01 -6.90
C LEU A 91 11.27 9.68 -5.80
N ASN A 92 12.40 10.29 -6.17
CA ASN A 92 13.27 10.95 -5.21
C ASN A 92 12.65 12.24 -4.67
N SER A 93 12.07 13.06 -5.54
CA SER A 93 11.32 14.25 -5.12
C SER A 93 10.12 13.90 -4.24
N ALA A 94 9.38 12.84 -4.57
CA ALA A 94 8.32 12.33 -3.70
C ALA A 94 8.86 11.89 -2.34
N PHE A 95 9.98 11.19 -2.31
CA PHE A 95 10.60 10.74 -1.07
C PHE A 95 11.05 11.93 -0.21
N LEU A 96 11.75 12.90 -0.78
CA LEU A 96 12.20 14.08 -0.04
C LEU A 96 11.03 14.91 0.52
N ARG A 97 9.90 14.92 -0.19
CA ARG A 97 8.72 15.72 0.19
C ARG A 97 7.75 15.00 1.14
N TYR A 98 7.56 13.70 0.99
CA TYR A 98 6.47 12.96 1.62
C TYR A 98 6.91 11.74 2.44
N SER A 99 8.20 11.37 2.47
CA SER A 99 8.67 10.22 3.26
C SER A 99 8.65 10.46 4.77
N ASP A 100 8.29 11.67 5.21
CA ASP A 100 8.24 12.09 6.60
C ASP A 100 9.59 12.02 7.34
N ALA A 101 10.70 11.96 6.59
CA ALA A 101 12.03 12.17 7.13
C ALA A 101 12.11 13.63 7.61
N ARG A 102 11.92 13.88 8.91
CA ARG A 102 12.44 15.14 9.48
C ARG A 102 13.92 15.16 9.10
N PRO A 103 14.42 16.21 8.44
CA PRO A 103 15.83 16.29 8.11
C PRO A 103 16.61 16.38 9.42
N LYS A 104 17.01 15.23 9.96
CA LYS A 104 18.27 15.18 10.69
C LYS A 104 19.32 15.62 9.68
N VAL A 105 20.28 16.44 10.09
CA VAL A 105 21.29 17.03 9.19
C VAL A 105 21.99 15.96 8.33
N ASP A 106 22.10 14.71 8.81
CA ASP A 106 22.62 13.54 8.08
C ASP A 106 21.67 12.91 7.04
N LEU A 107 20.38 13.22 7.06
CA LEU A 107 19.38 12.73 6.09
C LEU A 107 19.22 13.66 4.88
N GLY A 108 19.77 14.88 4.93
CA GLY A 108 19.72 15.83 3.81
C GLY A 108 20.47 15.37 2.56
N GLN A 109 21.22 14.26 2.65
CA GLN A 109 21.95 13.65 1.53
C GLN A 109 21.40 12.28 1.11
N ARG A 110 20.35 11.75 1.75
CA ARG A 110 19.83 10.41 1.40
C ARG A 110 18.72 10.50 0.37
N THR A 111 18.94 9.82 -0.76
CA THR A 111 17.94 9.68 -1.82
C THR A 111 16.96 8.55 -1.53
N ALA A 112 15.84 8.50 -2.28
CA ALA A 112 14.95 7.33 -2.27
C ALA A 112 15.72 6.03 -2.55
N TYR A 113 16.73 6.10 -3.44
CA TYR A 113 17.51 4.95 -3.87
C TYR A 113 18.51 4.47 -2.80
N ASP A 114 19.08 5.38 -1.99
CA ASP A 114 19.87 4.98 -0.81
C ASP A 114 19.02 4.23 0.20
N ARG A 115 17.75 4.63 0.35
CA ARG A 115 16.79 3.93 1.20
C ARG A 115 16.47 2.54 0.66
N LEU A 116 16.20 2.40 -0.65
CA LEU A 116 15.98 1.10 -1.28
C LEU A 116 17.22 0.21 -1.19
N LEU A 117 18.42 0.77 -1.33
CA LEU A 117 19.69 0.05 -1.17
C LEU A 117 19.82 -0.50 0.25
N ASN A 118 19.54 0.32 1.26
CA ASN A 118 19.54 -0.15 2.65
C ASN A 118 18.53 -1.30 2.87
N ILE A 119 17.35 -1.22 2.26
CA ILE A 119 16.34 -2.29 2.34
C ILE A 119 16.83 -3.56 1.65
N TRP A 120 17.45 -3.43 0.48
CA TRP A 120 18.07 -4.54 -0.23
C TRP A 120 19.14 -5.23 0.63
N ASP A 121 20.06 -4.46 1.21
CA ASP A 121 21.14 -4.99 2.06
C ASP A 121 20.61 -5.72 3.31
N VAL A 122 19.54 -5.20 3.92
CA VAL A 122 18.95 -5.76 5.15
C VAL A 122 18.05 -6.96 4.86
N THR A 123 17.25 -6.92 3.79
CA THR A 123 16.20 -7.91 3.54
C THR A 123 16.57 -8.93 2.49
N GLY A 124 17.57 -8.65 1.67
CA GLY A 124 17.91 -9.50 0.55
C GLY A 124 16.87 -9.49 -0.58
N GLN A 125 15.98 -8.50 -0.61
CA GLN A 125 14.90 -8.43 -1.59
C GLN A 125 14.42 -6.99 -1.80
N LEU A 126 13.85 -6.74 -2.97
CA LEU A 126 13.18 -5.49 -3.32
C LEU A 126 11.88 -5.83 -4.02
N CYS A 127 10.74 -5.57 -3.36
CA CYS A 127 9.41 -5.85 -3.89
C CYS A 127 8.72 -4.55 -4.29
N PHE A 128 8.02 -4.59 -5.41
CA PHE A 128 7.30 -3.46 -5.98
C PHE A 128 6.02 -3.89 -6.71
N TYR A 129 5.08 -2.96 -6.82
CA TYR A 129 3.83 -3.15 -7.56
C TYR A 129 4.02 -2.85 -9.04
N THR A 130 3.51 -3.71 -9.91
CA THR A 130 3.57 -3.55 -11.38
C THR A 130 2.22 -3.15 -12.00
N ASN A 131 1.18 -2.98 -11.19
CA ASN A 131 -0.14 -2.54 -11.63
C ASN A 131 -0.20 -1.03 -11.92
N GLU A 132 -1.34 -0.61 -12.47
CA GLU A 132 -1.64 0.80 -12.71
C GLU A 132 -1.58 1.63 -11.40
N PRO A 133 -0.97 2.82 -11.43
CA PRO A 133 -0.79 3.68 -10.27
C PRO A 133 -2.08 4.33 -9.75
N ASP A 134 -3.18 4.25 -10.50
CA ASP A 134 -4.49 4.79 -10.11
C ASP A 134 -5.02 4.13 -8.83
N LEU A 135 -4.71 2.85 -8.60
CA LEU A 135 -5.07 2.16 -7.36
C LEU A 135 -4.45 2.84 -6.12
N ALA A 136 -3.26 3.44 -6.26
CA ALA A 136 -2.58 4.12 -5.17
C ALA A 136 -3.03 5.59 -4.97
N ASP A 137 -3.87 6.12 -5.86
CA ASP A 137 -4.27 7.54 -5.84
C ASP A 137 -5.27 7.89 -4.74
N ARG A 138 -5.91 6.87 -4.16
CA ARG A 138 -6.90 7.00 -3.08
C ARG A 138 -6.25 7.26 -1.71
N ILE A 139 -4.93 7.34 -1.67
CA ILE A 139 -4.12 7.54 -0.47
C ILE A 139 -3.72 9.01 -0.38
N HIS A 140 -4.09 9.69 0.71
CA HIS A 140 -3.76 11.08 0.93
C HIS A 140 -2.52 11.29 1.81
N PRO A 141 -1.61 12.23 1.45
CA PRO A 141 -1.68 13.08 0.25
C PRO A 141 -1.44 12.29 -1.05
N GLN A 142 -2.20 12.56 -2.11
CA GLN A 142 -2.23 11.77 -3.35
C GLN A 142 -0.85 11.50 -3.95
N LYS A 143 0.03 12.52 -3.96
CA LYS A 143 1.41 12.39 -4.47
C LYS A 143 2.32 11.47 -3.63
N ALA A 144 1.94 11.19 -2.39
CA ALA A 144 2.61 10.19 -1.56
C ALA A 144 2.22 8.75 -1.96
N GLY A 145 1.17 8.58 -2.77
CA GLY A 145 0.86 7.32 -3.43
C GLY A 145 2.07 6.71 -4.13
N LEU A 146 2.93 7.53 -4.76
CA LEU A 146 4.18 7.08 -5.39
C LEU A 146 5.12 6.33 -4.43
N LEU A 147 5.13 6.67 -3.14
CA LEU A 147 5.98 6.00 -2.14
C LEU A 147 5.47 4.61 -1.75
N THR A 148 4.25 4.26 -2.16
CA THR A 148 3.68 2.92 -1.96
C THR A 148 4.14 1.91 -3.00
N LEU A 149 4.79 2.38 -4.08
CA LEU A 149 5.32 1.52 -5.15
C LEU A 149 6.17 0.38 -4.58
N PHE A 150 7.06 0.72 -3.65
CA PHE A 150 7.91 -0.24 -2.95
C PHE A 150 7.36 -0.54 -1.56
N TYR A 151 7.31 -1.82 -1.20
CA TYR A 151 6.77 -2.26 0.08
C TYR A 151 7.59 -3.39 0.69
N GLN A 152 7.43 -3.56 2.00
CA GLN A 152 8.16 -4.54 2.79
C GLN A 152 7.39 -5.86 2.84
N THR A 153 8.05 -6.95 2.47
CA THR A 153 7.50 -8.32 2.51
C THR A 153 8.20 -9.24 3.52
N ASP A 154 9.23 -8.71 4.19
CA ASP A 154 9.93 -9.28 5.35
C ASP A 154 10.45 -10.73 5.25
N ASN A 155 11.21 -11.06 4.19
CA ASN A 155 12.27 -12.07 4.29
C ASN A 155 13.55 -11.47 4.91
N VAL A 156 13.45 -10.84 6.07
CA VAL A 156 14.58 -10.11 6.66
C VAL A 156 15.72 -11.09 7.03
N ARG A 157 16.87 -10.97 6.35
CA ARG A 157 18.13 -11.62 6.74
C ARG A 157 18.69 -10.89 7.97
N HIS A 158 18.65 -11.49 9.16
CA HIS A 158 19.39 -10.91 10.28
C HIS A 158 20.79 -11.51 10.39
N HIS A 159 21.78 -10.65 10.10
CA HIS A 159 22.99 -10.57 10.92
C HIS A 159 22.79 -9.44 11.94
N GLY A 160 22.24 -9.76 13.12
CA GLY A 160 22.55 -9.03 14.35
C GLY A 160 21.72 -7.80 14.77
N GLN A 161 20.53 -7.50 14.23
CA GLN A 161 19.66 -6.45 14.78
C GLN A 161 18.40 -7.01 15.43
N PHE A 162 18.21 -6.74 16.73
CA PHE A 162 16.99 -7.03 17.48
C PHE A 162 15.91 -5.99 17.16
N VAL A 163 15.12 -6.20 16.11
CA VAL A 163 13.82 -5.53 15.99
C VAL A 163 12.84 -6.30 16.88
N ASN A 164 12.11 -5.62 17.77
CA ASN A 164 11.05 -6.25 18.56
C ASN A 164 10.11 -7.04 17.63
N GLN A 165 9.90 -8.33 17.95
CA GLN A 165 9.19 -9.30 17.12
C GLN A 165 7.81 -8.78 16.67
N ASP A 166 7.09 -8.10 17.58
CA ASP A 166 5.77 -7.52 17.34
C ASP A 166 5.75 -6.45 16.24
N THR A 167 6.76 -5.58 16.18
CA THR A 167 6.84 -4.53 15.15
C THR A 167 7.11 -5.12 13.77
N ARG A 168 7.78 -6.27 13.73
CA ARG A 168 8.14 -6.97 12.49
C ARG A 168 6.91 -7.67 11.90
N GLU A 169 6.15 -8.36 12.74
CA GLU A 169 4.90 -8.99 12.32
C GLU A 169 3.88 -7.98 11.80
N THR A 170 3.73 -6.83 12.49
CA THR A 170 2.89 -5.73 12.01
C THR A 170 3.28 -5.25 10.62
N ARG A 171 4.55 -4.96 10.38
CA ARG A 171 5.00 -4.43 9.07
C ARG A 171 4.77 -5.41 7.94
N ARG A 172 5.01 -6.69 8.19
CA ARG A 172 4.75 -7.78 7.25
C ARG A 172 3.26 -7.88 6.92
N ASN A 173 2.40 -7.91 7.93
CA ASN A 173 0.96 -8.06 7.75
C ASN A 173 0.35 -6.84 7.05
N LEU A 174 0.88 -5.64 7.32
CA LEU A 174 0.42 -4.40 6.69
C LEU A 174 0.99 -4.15 5.29
N ARG A 175 2.01 -4.88 4.84
CA ARG A 175 2.81 -4.50 3.66
C ARG A 175 3.22 -3.03 3.74
N SER A 176 3.93 -2.65 4.80
CA SER A 176 4.30 -1.25 4.99
C SER A 176 5.19 -0.75 3.84
N PRO A 177 5.02 0.50 3.38
CA PRO A 177 5.79 1.07 2.29
C PRO A 177 7.27 1.22 2.69
N SER A 178 8.16 0.85 1.78
CA SER A 178 9.61 0.88 1.95
C SER A 178 10.16 2.30 2.06
N LEU A 179 9.50 3.24 1.40
CA LEU A 179 9.93 4.63 1.27
C LEU A 179 9.27 5.59 2.27
N LYS A 180 8.41 5.11 3.17
CA LYS A 180 7.92 5.90 4.30
C LYS A 180 8.85 5.72 5.51
N THR A 181 9.28 6.82 6.12
CA THR A 181 10.28 6.81 7.21
C THR A 181 9.78 7.34 8.54
N GLY A 182 8.58 7.95 8.60
CA GLY A 182 7.97 8.45 9.84
C GLY A 182 6.66 9.22 9.62
N GLY A 183 6.37 10.19 10.50
CA GLY A 183 5.47 11.35 10.33
C GLY A 183 3.98 11.15 10.00
N GLN A 184 3.49 11.88 8.99
CA GLN A 184 2.08 12.20 8.75
C GLN A 184 1.17 10.97 8.67
N HIS A 185 -0.05 11.14 9.18
CA HIS A 185 -1.11 10.15 9.02
C HIS A 185 -1.58 10.16 7.59
N TRP A 186 -1.40 9.03 6.91
CA TRP A 186 -1.95 8.84 5.59
C TRP A 186 -3.34 8.23 5.75
N SER A 187 -4.23 8.63 4.87
CA SER A 187 -5.63 8.24 4.95
C SER A 187 -6.14 7.81 3.59
N PHE A 188 -7.12 6.92 3.60
CA PHE A 188 -7.89 6.56 2.43
C PHE A 188 -9.02 7.59 2.22
N ASP A 189 -9.11 8.19 1.05
CA ASP A 189 -10.21 9.11 0.65
C ASP A 189 -11.20 8.48 -0.34
N GLY A 190 -11.02 7.20 -0.68
CA GLY A 190 -12.03 6.50 -1.46
C GLY A 190 -13.34 6.36 -0.69
N ARG A 191 -14.46 6.24 -1.43
CA ARG A 191 -15.78 6.05 -0.81
C ARG A 191 -15.97 4.67 -0.21
N VAL A 192 -15.39 3.67 -0.87
CA VAL A 192 -15.50 2.25 -0.52
C VAL A 192 -14.19 1.54 -0.85
N ALA A 193 -13.79 0.60 0.00
CA ALA A 193 -12.71 -0.34 -0.27
C ALA A 193 -13.18 -1.75 0.06
N CYS A 194 -12.94 -2.71 -0.84
CA CYS A 194 -13.39 -4.08 -0.69
C CYS A 194 -12.23 -5.03 -0.50
N SER A 195 -12.47 -6.09 0.26
CA SER A 195 -11.53 -7.18 0.48
C SER A 195 -11.12 -7.85 -0.81
N ALA A 196 -9.90 -8.37 -0.87
CA ALA A 196 -9.39 -9.04 -2.05
C ALA A 196 -10.19 -10.31 -2.39
N GLY A 197 -10.38 -10.57 -3.68
CA GLY A 197 -11.01 -11.79 -4.19
C GLY A 197 -10.07 -13.00 -4.24
N LEU A 198 -8.76 -12.76 -4.36
CA LEU A 198 -7.74 -13.82 -4.40
C LEU A 198 -7.43 -14.34 -2.99
N GLN A 199 -7.32 -15.68 -2.85
CA GLN A 199 -7.11 -16.33 -1.56
C GLN A 199 -5.83 -15.85 -0.85
N ALA A 200 -4.69 -15.80 -1.56
CA ALA A 200 -3.42 -15.40 -0.96
C ALA A 200 -3.42 -13.95 -0.45
N GLU A 201 -4.12 -13.05 -1.15
CA GLU A 201 -4.31 -11.66 -0.71
C GLU A 201 -5.23 -11.59 0.51
N ARG A 202 -6.33 -12.35 0.47
CA ARG A 202 -7.28 -12.43 1.56
C ARG A 202 -6.66 -12.97 2.85
N GLU A 203 -5.81 -13.99 2.76
CA GLU A 203 -5.09 -14.55 3.91
C GLU A 203 -4.22 -13.49 4.60
N ARG A 204 -3.57 -12.62 3.84
CA ARG A 204 -2.84 -11.47 4.42
C ARG A 204 -3.77 -10.49 5.11
N GLN A 205 -4.89 -10.15 4.47
CA GLN A 205 -5.88 -9.25 5.07
C GLN A 205 -6.45 -9.82 6.38
N VAL A 206 -6.70 -11.13 6.44
CA VAL A 206 -7.10 -11.86 7.65
C VAL A 206 -6.03 -11.76 8.73
N ASN A 207 -4.74 -11.99 8.40
CA ASN A 207 -3.66 -11.92 9.38
C ASN A 207 -3.48 -10.50 9.95
N ALA A 208 -3.56 -9.47 9.11
CA ALA A 208 -3.52 -8.07 9.54
C ALA A 208 -4.66 -7.74 10.51
N LEU A 209 -5.90 -8.15 10.18
CA LEU A 209 -7.05 -7.93 11.06
C LEU A 209 -6.97 -8.76 12.34
N ARG A 210 -6.47 -10.00 12.29
CA ARG A 210 -6.27 -10.84 13.48
C ARG A 210 -5.37 -10.14 14.48
N GLU A 211 -4.23 -9.63 14.02
CA GLU A 211 -3.28 -8.90 14.84
C GLU A 211 -3.91 -7.64 15.43
N MET A 212 -4.61 -6.85 14.61
CA MET A 212 -5.34 -5.67 15.07
C MET A 212 -6.34 -6.02 16.18
N VAL A 213 -7.16 -7.07 15.98
CA VAL A 213 -8.13 -7.56 16.96
C VAL A 213 -7.42 -7.97 18.25
N GLN A 214 -6.37 -8.80 18.16
CA GLN A 214 -5.62 -9.28 19.33
C GLN A 214 -5.11 -8.12 20.19
N ARG A 215 -4.49 -7.12 19.57
CA ARG A 215 -3.99 -5.91 20.26
C ARG A 215 -5.11 -5.05 20.87
N THR A 216 -6.30 -5.06 20.27
CA THR A 216 -7.46 -4.39 20.89
C THR A 216 -8.08 -5.14 22.06
N THR A 217 -7.80 -6.44 22.19
CA THR A 217 -8.41 -7.30 23.23
C THR A 217 -7.54 -7.54 24.46
N GLU A 218 -6.27 -7.09 24.45
CA GLU A 218 -5.40 -7.21 25.62
C GLU A 218 -6.04 -6.52 26.85
N GLU A 219 -6.16 -7.26 27.96
CA GLU A 219 -7.06 -7.03 29.11
C GLU A 219 -6.87 -5.71 29.90
N THR A 220 -5.95 -4.84 29.47
CA THR A 220 -5.76 -3.49 30.04
C THR A 220 -6.05 -2.39 29.02
N TYR A 221 -7.03 -2.61 28.14
CA TYR A 221 -7.42 -1.67 27.10
C TYR A 221 -8.20 -0.48 27.71
N THR A 222 -7.49 0.61 27.99
CA THR A 222 -8.10 1.92 28.24
C THR A 222 -8.32 2.65 26.91
N GLU A 223 -9.26 3.60 26.87
CA GLU A 223 -9.51 4.48 25.72
C GLU A 223 -8.19 5.10 25.19
N VAL A 224 -7.29 5.49 26.10
CA VAL A 224 -5.96 6.02 25.80
C VAL A 224 -5.07 5.01 25.04
N LYS A 225 -5.08 3.73 25.42
CA LYS A 225 -4.33 2.69 24.70
C LYS A 225 -4.92 2.45 23.31
N GLY A 226 -6.25 2.49 23.17
CA GLY A 226 -6.88 2.34 21.87
C GLY A 226 -6.55 3.45 20.88
N ARG A 227 -6.47 4.69 21.33
CA ARG A 227 -5.95 5.80 20.52
C ARG A 227 -4.49 5.56 20.11
N ARG A 228 -3.66 5.06 21.02
CA ARG A 228 -2.24 4.77 20.75
C ARG A 228 -2.06 3.67 19.71
N PHE A 229 -2.87 2.61 19.75
CA PHE A 229 -2.83 1.54 18.74
C PHE A 229 -3.37 2.02 17.39
N GLY A 230 -4.49 2.77 17.37
CA GLY A 230 -4.96 3.39 16.13
C GLY A 230 -3.89 4.31 15.51
N PHE A 231 -3.20 5.10 16.33
CA PHE A 231 -2.08 5.95 15.89
C PHE A 231 -0.90 5.13 15.35
N HIS A 232 -0.57 4.00 15.99
CA HIS A 232 0.48 3.09 15.52
C HIS A 232 0.20 2.60 14.09
N TYR A 233 -1.00 2.09 13.82
CA TYR A 233 -1.38 1.64 12.49
C TYR A 233 -1.46 2.78 11.46
N LYS A 234 -2.00 3.95 11.85
CA LYS A 234 -2.02 5.15 11.00
C LYS A 234 -0.62 5.67 10.65
N THR A 235 0.35 5.45 11.54
CA THR A 235 1.77 5.78 11.29
C THR A 235 2.38 4.80 10.30
N HIS A 236 2.22 3.50 10.54
CA HIS A 236 2.84 2.46 9.72
C HIS A 236 2.27 2.37 8.30
N PHE A 237 0.97 2.62 8.15
CA PHE A 237 0.26 2.62 6.87
C PHE A 237 0.31 1.25 6.16
N SER A 238 -0.69 0.98 5.33
CA SER A 238 -0.73 -0.23 4.50
C SER A 238 -0.78 0.16 3.02
N THR A 239 0.01 -0.53 2.21
CA THR A 239 -0.10 -0.43 0.74
C THR A 239 -1.29 -1.23 0.19
N ASP A 240 -1.90 -2.09 1.00
CA ASP A 240 -3.18 -2.73 0.70
C ASP A 240 -4.32 -1.73 0.98
N ILE A 241 -5.10 -1.42 -0.06
CA ILE A 241 -6.15 -0.39 -0.02
C ILE A 241 -7.25 -0.74 0.98
N PHE A 242 -7.64 -2.02 1.06
CA PHE A 242 -8.65 -2.47 2.00
C PHE A 242 -8.14 -2.34 3.44
N ILE A 243 -6.93 -2.79 3.72
CA ILE A 243 -6.34 -2.63 5.07
C ILE A 243 -6.13 -1.16 5.41
N GLN A 244 -5.71 -0.34 4.46
CA GLN A 244 -5.56 1.08 4.67
C GLN A 244 -6.90 1.78 4.92
N ALA A 245 -7.97 1.36 4.25
CA ALA A 245 -9.33 1.77 4.56
C ALA A 245 -9.73 1.33 5.98
N VAL A 246 -9.41 0.09 6.39
CA VAL A 246 -9.66 -0.35 7.77
C VAL A 246 -8.97 0.57 8.79
N ILE A 247 -7.67 0.86 8.58
CA ILE A 247 -6.86 1.74 9.42
C ILE A 247 -7.41 3.17 9.45
N THR A 248 -7.85 3.67 8.30
CA THR A 248 -8.44 5.00 8.17
C THR A 248 -9.76 5.10 8.94
N GLY A 249 -10.61 4.09 8.79
CA GLY A 249 -11.90 3.95 9.47
C GLY A 249 -11.80 3.71 10.97
N TRP A 250 -10.60 3.47 11.50
CA TRP A 250 -10.36 3.27 12.91
C TRP A 250 -10.71 4.52 13.72
N GLY A 251 -11.86 4.46 14.38
CA GLY A 251 -12.38 5.48 15.28
C GLY A 251 -12.92 4.91 16.59
N GLU A 252 -13.19 5.80 17.54
CA GLU A 252 -13.79 5.46 18.85
C GLU A 252 -15.31 5.42 18.79
N LYS A 253 -15.88 6.28 17.94
CA LYS A 253 -17.31 6.37 17.67
C LYS A 253 -17.51 6.25 16.16
N TYR A 254 -18.56 5.53 15.82
CA TYR A 254 -18.99 5.33 14.44
C TYR A 254 -20.35 6.00 14.30
N SER A 255 -20.53 6.71 13.19
CA SER A 255 -21.79 7.31 12.80
C SER A 255 -22.14 6.84 11.40
N CYS A 256 -23.44 6.70 11.15
CA CYS A 256 -23.90 6.42 9.79
C CYS A 256 -23.59 7.64 8.91
N ALA A 257 -22.88 7.42 7.80
CA ALA A 257 -22.57 8.50 6.88
C ALA A 257 -23.85 9.04 6.23
N ARG A 258 -23.87 10.35 5.94
CA ARG A 258 -25.03 10.98 5.30
C ARG A 258 -25.32 10.30 3.95
N GLY A 259 -26.58 9.91 3.74
CA GLY A 259 -27.03 9.23 2.53
C GLY A 259 -27.02 7.70 2.63
N LEU A 260 -26.45 7.12 3.69
CA LEU A 260 -26.55 5.69 3.96
C LEU A 260 -27.71 5.39 4.93
N ASP A 261 -28.30 4.22 4.76
CA ASP A 261 -29.20 3.61 5.75
C ASP A 261 -28.44 2.49 6.46
N CYS A 262 -28.06 2.73 7.72
CA CYS A 262 -27.24 1.80 8.48
C CYS A 262 -28.06 1.01 9.49
N SER A 263 -27.77 -0.28 9.58
CA SER A 263 -28.36 -1.22 10.53
C SER A 263 -27.35 -1.65 11.59
N TYR A 264 -27.83 -1.93 12.80
CA TYR A 264 -27.03 -2.59 13.83
C TYR A 264 -26.98 -4.11 13.66
N VAL A 265 -27.69 -4.65 12.68
CA VAL A 265 -27.68 -6.06 12.30
C VAL A 265 -26.80 -6.25 11.07
N MET A 266 -25.93 -7.25 11.12
CA MET A 266 -25.03 -7.57 10.02
C MET A 266 -25.75 -8.44 8.98
N GLU A 267 -26.07 -7.85 7.83
CA GLU A 267 -26.76 -8.53 6.73
C GLU A 267 -26.12 -8.18 5.38
N ARG A 268 -26.24 -9.09 4.40
CA ARG A 268 -25.74 -8.83 3.04
C ARG A 268 -26.58 -7.75 2.39
N GLY A 269 -25.92 -6.82 1.72
CA GLY A 269 -26.58 -5.69 1.06
C GLY A 269 -27.07 -4.59 1.99
N SER A 270 -26.91 -4.74 3.30
CA SER A 270 -27.14 -3.68 4.28
C SER A 270 -25.82 -3.15 4.83
N VAL A 271 -25.81 -1.87 5.22
CA VAL A 271 -24.64 -1.25 5.84
C VAL A 271 -24.69 -1.50 7.34
N TYR A 272 -23.77 -2.32 7.86
CA TYR A 272 -23.62 -2.52 9.28
C TYR A 272 -22.96 -1.30 9.95
N LEU A 273 -23.57 -0.78 11.02
CA LEU A 273 -23.01 0.26 11.88
C LEU A 273 -22.36 -0.37 13.12
N PRO A 274 -21.01 -0.32 13.25
CA PRO A 274 -20.32 -0.79 14.43
C PRO A 274 -20.67 0.04 15.67
N ALA A 275 -20.75 -0.61 16.83
CA ALA A 275 -20.96 0.11 18.10
C ALA A 275 -19.69 0.81 18.59
N ASN A 276 -18.52 0.23 18.31
CA ASN A 276 -17.20 0.71 18.72
C ASN A 276 -16.11 0.02 17.89
N THR A 277 -14.84 0.36 18.14
CA THR A 277 -13.68 -0.19 17.41
C THR A 277 -13.60 -1.72 17.49
N ASN A 278 -13.91 -2.31 18.64
CA ASN A 278 -13.84 -3.75 18.82
C ASN A 278 -14.90 -4.46 17.97
N SER A 279 -16.14 -3.93 17.97
CA SER A 279 -17.22 -4.40 17.09
C SER A 279 -16.86 -4.22 15.60
N TYR A 280 -16.23 -3.12 15.22
CA TYR A 280 -15.77 -2.88 13.85
C TYR A 280 -14.75 -3.94 13.38
N LEU A 281 -13.65 -4.10 14.12
CA LEU A 281 -12.56 -5.00 13.73
C LEU A 281 -12.95 -6.47 13.82
N ARG A 282 -13.67 -6.88 14.88
CA ARG A 282 -14.10 -8.28 15.03
C ARG A 282 -15.05 -8.71 13.93
N GLN A 283 -15.95 -7.82 13.50
CA GLN A 283 -16.88 -8.16 12.43
C GLN A 283 -16.19 -8.25 11.07
N LEU A 284 -15.28 -7.31 10.77
CA LEU A 284 -14.44 -7.41 9.56
C LEU A 284 -13.63 -8.71 9.56
N TYR A 285 -12.97 -9.03 10.67
CA TYR A 285 -12.19 -10.26 10.84
C TYR A 285 -13.06 -11.50 10.63
N PHE A 286 -14.21 -11.58 11.31
CA PHE A 286 -15.13 -12.71 11.20
C PHE A 286 -15.62 -12.93 9.77
N LEU A 287 -16.04 -11.87 9.07
CA LEU A 287 -16.54 -11.98 7.70
C LEU A 287 -15.45 -12.48 6.75
N LEU A 288 -14.23 -11.97 6.90
CA LEU A 288 -13.09 -12.37 6.06
C LEU A 288 -12.64 -13.81 6.32
N GLU A 289 -12.58 -14.21 7.59
CA GLU A 289 -12.24 -15.58 7.99
C GLU A 289 -13.26 -16.60 7.43
N LYS A 290 -14.53 -16.20 7.33
CA LYS A 290 -15.59 -17.00 6.68
C LYS A 290 -15.57 -16.98 5.15
N GLY A 291 -14.63 -16.26 4.55
CA GLY A 291 -14.52 -16.17 3.10
C GLY A 291 -15.59 -15.30 2.44
N TYR A 292 -16.25 -14.42 3.19
CA TYR A 292 -17.19 -13.47 2.59
C TYR A 292 -16.49 -12.27 1.97
N ASN A 293 -17.11 -11.69 0.93
CA ASN A 293 -16.69 -10.41 0.36
C ASN A 293 -17.21 -9.29 1.26
N VAL A 294 -16.29 -8.52 1.83
CA VAL A 294 -16.61 -7.42 2.73
C VAL A 294 -16.03 -6.12 2.20
N CYS A 295 -16.77 -5.03 2.38
CA CYS A 295 -16.31 -3.69 2.03
C CYS A 295 -16.44 -2.74 3.21
N VAL A 296 -15.45 -1.87 3.37
CA VAL A 296 -15.50 -0.73 4.27
C VAL A 296 -16.09 0.44 3.51
N ILE A 297 -17.12 1.09 4.07
CA ILE A 297 -17.81 2.23 3.45
C ILE A 297 -17.67 3.49 4.29
N PHE A 298 -17.26 4.59 3.65
CA PHE A 298 -17.03 5.88 4.30
C PHE A 298 -18.08 6.94 3.95
N ARG A 299 -18.66 6.84 2.76
CA ARG A 299 -19.59 7.82 2.19
C ARG A 299 -20.58 7.11 1.29
N ASP A 300 -21.69 7.78 1.01
CA ASP A 300 -22.72 7.26 0.10
C ASP A 300 -22.12 6.84 -1.25
N THR A 301 -22.44 5.60 -1.62
CA THR A 301 -22.12 5.02 -2.91
C THR A 301 -23.41 4.89 -3.69
N THR A 302 -23.48 5.53 -4.85
CA THR A 302 -24.61 5.44 -5.79
C THR A 302 -24.84 4.02 -6.37
N TYR A 303 -24.13 3.01 -5.87
CA TYR A 303 -24.20 1.63 -6.33
C TYR A 303 -25.19 0.82 -5.50
N GLN A 304 -25.86 -0.13 -6.14
CA GLN A 304 -26.70 -1.10 -5.44
C GLN A 304 -25.82 -1.98 -4.55
N LEU A 305 -26.09 -1.92 -3.25
CA LEU A 305 -25.47 -2.75 -2.22
C LEU A 305 -26.03 -4.18 -2.36
N ASN A 306 -25.56 -4.95 -3.33
CA ASN A 306 -26.00 -6.33 -3.53
C ASN A 306 -24.79 -7.28 -3.41
N ASP A 307 -25.02 -8.46 -2.84
CA ASP A 307 -24.06 -9.59 -2.75
C ASP A 307 -22.76 -9.40 -1.96
N LYS A 308 -22.59 -8.29 -1.23
CA LYS A 308 -21.44 -8.06 -0.33
C LYS A 308 -21.90 -7.67 1.08
N TYR A 309 -21.02 -7.83 2.05
CA TYR A 309 -21.20 -7.26 3.39
C TYR A 309 -20.56 -5.87 3.44
N TYR A 310 -21.25 -4.91 4.04
CA TYR A 310 -20.77 -3.53 4.14
C TYR A 310 -20.63 -3.14 5.60
N VAL A 311 -19.49 -2.55 5.96
CA VAL A 311 -19.21 -2.08 7.32
C VAL A 311 -18.94 -0.59 7.27
N ALA A 312 -19.77 0.20 7.95
CA ALA A 312 -19.61 1.63 8.07
C ALA A 312 -18.30 1.97 8.82
N ALA A 313 -17.54 2.90 8.26
CA ALA A 313 -16.35 3.46 8.85
C ALA A 313 -16.48 4.97 9.02
N THR A 314 -15.78 5.51 10.01
CA THR A 314 -15.73 6.95 10.22
C THR A 314 -14.79 7.59 9.19
N ALA A 315 -15.33 8.45 8.33
CA ALA A 315 -14.53 9.18 7.36
C ALA A 315 -13.51 10.10 8.05
N PRO A 316 -12.26 10.18 7.55
CA PRO A 316 -11.30 11.15 8.04
C PRO A 316 -11.82 12.56 7.70
N ILE A 317 -11.65 13.50 8.63
CA ILE A 317 -11.79 14.93 8.32
C ILE A 317 -10.52 15.31 7.57
N LEU A 318 -10.59 15.40 6.24
CA LEU A 318 -9.51 15.91 5.43
C LEU A 318 -9.48 17.44 5.60
N VAL A 319 -8.36 17.96 6.12
CA VAL A 319 -8.12 19.40 6.35
C VAL A 319 -7.38 19.99 5.18
#